data_AF-A0A353LTV9-F1
#
_entry.id   AF-A0A353LTV9-F1
#
_cell.length_a   1.000
_cell.length_b   1.000
_cell.length_c   1.000
_cell.angle_alpha   90.00
_cell.angle_beta   90.00
_cell.angle_gamma   90.00
#
_symmetry.space_group_name_H-M   'P 1'
#
loop_
_entity.id
_entity.type
_entity.pdbx_description
1 polymer ?
#
loop_
_entity_poly.entity_id
_entity_poly.type
_entity_poly.pdbx_seq_one_letter_code
_entity_poly.pdbx_strand_id
1 'polypeptide(L)'
;TRFVEDLDAVRERSQIIQDELTTALSDKLNRNLYLLSIVAAIFLPLGFLTGLLGINVGGIPGTESPYAFGIFSAILVLIVGLQVVIFRKLHWI
;
A
#
# COMPACT_ATOMS: atom_id res chain seq x y z
N THR A 1 -22.57 14.12 -47.49
CA THR A 1 -23.33 13.36 -46.48
C THR A 1 -22.52 12.17 -46.00
N ARG A 2 -22.10 11.24 -46.86
CA ARG A 2 -21.29 10.06 -46.47
C ARG A 2 -19.95 10.37 -45.78
N PHE A 3 -19.17 11.34 -46.27
CA PHE A 3 -17.89 11.73 -45.64
C PHE A 3 -18.06 12.31 -44.23
N VAL A 4 -19.21 12.94 -43.94
CA VAL A 4 -19.50 13.50 -42.62
C VAL A 4 -19.86 12.37 -41.66
N GLU A 5 -20.66 11.40 -42.12
CA GLU A 5 -20.98 10.18 -41.37
C GLU A 5 -19.73 9.35 -41.07
N ASP A 6 -18.83 9.19 -42.04
CA ASP A 6 -17.55 8.49 -41.85
C ASP A 6 -16.67 9.22 -40.82
N LEU A 7 -16.64 10.56 -40.83
CA LEU A 7 -15.92 11.38 -39.85
C LEU A 7 -16.53 11.28 -38.44
N ASP A 8 -17.85 11.33 -38.33
CA ASP A 8 -18.55 11.19 -37.06
C ASP A 8 -18.33 9.80 -36.46
N ALA A 9 -18.34 8.74 -37.29
CA ALA A 9 -18.03 7.38 -36.85
C ALA A 9 -16.57 7.24 -36.35
N VAL A 10 -15.61 7.88 -37.01
CA VAL A 10 -14.20 7.89 -36.55
C VAL A 10 -14.06 8.68 -35.24
N ARG A 11 -14.78 9.80 -35.09
CA ARG A 11 -14.79 10.60 -33.87
C ARG A 11 -15.35 9.80 -32.69
N GLU A 12 -16.48 9.12 -32.88
CA GLU A 12 -17.10 8.28 -31.85
C GLU A 12 -16.16 7.16 -31.42
N ARG A 13 -15.53 6.46 -32.37
CA ARG A 13 -14.50 5.45 -32.06
C ARG A 13 -13.31 6.04 -31.30
N SER A 14 -12.88 7.24 -31.66
CA SER A 14 -11.79 7.92 -30.97
C SER A 14 -12.14 8.26 -29.53
N GLN A 15 -13.39 8.64 -29.26
CA GLN A 15 -13.88 8.88 -27.90
C GLN A 15 -13.92 7.58 -27.09
N ILE A 16 -14.44 6.49 -27.67
CA ILE A 16 -14.45 5.17 -27.03
C ILE A 16 -13.03 4.72 -26.64
N ILE A 17 -12.07 4.88 -27.55
CA ILE A 17 -10.66 4.53 -27.28
C ILE A 17 -10.08 5.42 -26.17
N GLN A 18 -10.40 6.72 -26.15
CA GLN A 18 -9.95 7.63 -25.10
C GLN A 18 -10.50 7.22 -23.72
N ASP A 19 -11.77 6.83 -23.65
CA ASP A 19 -12.42 6.36 -22.43
C ASP A 19 -11.80 5.04 -21.93
N GLU A 20 -11.50 4.12 -22.85
CA GLU A 20 -10.83 2.86 -22.53
C GLU A 20 -9.40 3.08 -22.02
N LEU A 21 -8.64 3.98 -22.67
CA LEU A 21 -7.30 4.36 -22.21
C LEU A 21 -7.32 5.01 -20.82
N THR A 22 -8.31 5.87 -20.57
CA THR A 22 -8.46 6.53 -19.27
C THR A 22 -8.80 5.53 -18.18
N THR A 23 -9.66 4.56 -18.48
CA THR A 23 -9.98 3.44 -17.59
C THR A 23 -8.72 2.61 -17.29
N ALA A 24 -7.98 2.20 -18.33
CA ALA A 24 -6.76 1.41 -18.17
C ALA A 24 -5.68 2.15 -17.36
N LEU A 25 -5.54 3.46 -17.56
CA LEU A 25 -4.62 4.29 -16.77
C LEU A 25 -5.06 4.37 -15.30
N SER A 26 -6.37 4.54 -15.06
CA SER A 26 -6.93 4.59 -13.71
C SER A 26 -6.74 3.27 -12.96
N ASP A 27 -6.94 2.13 -13.63
CA ASP A 27 -6.68 0.81 -13.05
C ASP A 27 -5.20 0.62 -12.68
N LYS A 28 -4.29 1.06 -13.54
CA LYS A 28 -2.86 1.04 -13.25
C LYS A 28 -2.49 1.93 -12.07
N LEU A 29 -3.06 3.14 -12.00
CA LEU A 29 -2.87 4.06 -10.88
C LEU A 29 -3.41 3.48 -9.57
N ASN A 30 -4.63 2.96 -9.59
CA ASN A 30 -5.25 2.30 -8.44
C ASN A 30 -4.38 1.14 -7.94
N ARG A 31 -3.87 0.30 -8.85
CA ARG A 31 -2.96 -0.79 -8.48
C ARG A 31 -1.65 -0.30 -7.87
N ASN A 32 -1.07 0.79 -8.40
CA ASN A 32 0.14 1.36 -7.84
C ASN A 32 -0.11 1.96 -6.44
N LEU A 33 -1.18 2.74 -6.28
CA LEU A 33 -1.57 3.32 -4.98
C LEU A 33 -1.90 2.23 -3.95
N TYR A 34 -2.51 1.15 -4.41
CA TYR A 34 -2.81 -0.01 -3.59
C TYR A 34 -1.54 -0.64 -3.02
N LEU A 35 -0.52 -0.87 -3.86
CA LEU A 35 0.78 -1.38 -3.42
C LEU A 35 1.47 -0.41 -2.44
N LEU A 36 1.46 0.90 -2.74
CA LEU A 36 2.02 1.92 -1.84
C LEU A 36 1.30 1.92 -0.48
N SER A 37 -0.02 1.72 -0.46
CA SER A 37 -0.82 1.66 0.77
C SER A 37 -0.48 0.45 1.62
N ILE A 38 -0.26 -0.73 1.01
CA ILE A 38 0.20 -1.93 1.73
C ILE A 38 1.56 -1.67 2.36
N VAL A 39 2.50 -1.11 1.59
CA VAL A 39 3.84 -0.77 2.11
C VAL A 39 3.71 0.20 3.28
N ALA A 40 2.97 1.29 3.14
CA ALA A 40 2.77 2.26 4.21
C ALA A 40 2.15 1.63 5.48
N ALA A 41 1.15 0.76 5.31
CA ALA A 41 0.48 0.12 6.44
C ALA A 41 1.41 -0.82 7.23
N ILE A 42 2.39 -1.46 6.58
CA ILE A 42 3.42 -2.27 7.25
C ILE A 42 4.46 -1.37 7.94
N PHE A 43 4.95 -0.36 7.22
CA PHE A 43 6.05 0.48 7.71
C PHE A 43 5.63 1.48 8.80
N LEU A 44 4.38 1.96 8.82
CA LEU A 44 3.91 2.94 9.80
C LEU A 44 4.01 2.44 11.26
N PRO A 45 3.47 1.26 11.64
CA PRO A 45 3.61 0.77 13.00
C PRO A 45 5.04 0.33 13.33
N LEU A 46 5.76 -0.25 12.38
CA LEU A 46 7.18 -0.58 12.56
C LEU A 46 8.00 0.68 12.85
N GLY A 47 7.88 1.69 11.99
CA GLY A 47 8.58 2.97 12.11
C GLY A 47 8.23 3.72 13.39
N PHE A 48 6.96 3.71 13.79
CA PHE A 48 6.52 4.27 15.06
C PHE A 48 7.19 3.55 16.25
N LEU A 49 7.14 2.22 16.30
CA LEU A 49 7.71 1.44 17.40
C LEU A 49 9.24 1.56 17.48
N THR A 50 9.94 1.47 16.34
CA THR A 50 11.39 1.65 16.31
C THR A 50 11.80 3.09 16.61
N GLY A 51 11.02 4.08 16.17
CA GLY A 51 11.22 5.48 16.50
C GLY A 51 11.02 5.76 17.99
N LEU A 52 10.02 5.13 18.61
CA LEU A 52 9.76 5.20 20.04
C LEU A 52 10.89 4.56 20.88
N LEU A 53 11.58 3.54 20.37
CA LEU A 53 12.81 3.05 21.02
C LEU A 53 14.03 3.94 20.78
N GLY A 54 14.08 4.62 19.64
CA GLY A 54 15.19 5.49 19.27
C GLY A 54 15.20 6.84 20.01
N ILE A 55 14.07 7.24 20.57
CA ILE A 55 14.05 8.35 21.52
C ILE A 55 14.73 7.90 22.82
N ASN A 56 15.72 8.66 23.30
CA ASN A 56 16.44 8.41 24.55
C ASN A 56 15.57 8.68 25.78
N VAL A 57 14.39 8.06 25.83
CA VAL A 57 13.49 8.13 26.98
C VAL A 57 14.06 7.21 28.03
N GLY A 58 14.56 7.77 29.13
CA GLY A 58 14.97 6.98 30.28
C GLY A 58 13.80 6.11 30.78
N GLY A 59 14.09 4.87 31.15
CA GLY A 59 13.10 3.98 31.77
C GLY A 59 12.23 3.18 30.80
N ILE A 60 12.70 2.89 29.58
CA ILE A 60 12.01 1.91 28.72
C ILE A 60 11.91 0.58 29.49
N PRO A 61 10.70 0.06 29.75
CA PRO A 61 10.53 -1.13 30.56
C PRO A 61 11.21 -2.34 29.89
N GLY A 62 12.15 -2.96 30.62
CA GLY A 62 12.85 -4.16 30.18
C GLY A 62 14.27 -3.94 29.64
N THR A 63 14.78 -2.71 29.50
CA THR A 63 16.15 -2.44 28.99
C THR A 63 17.29 -3.00 29.85
N GLU A 64 17.04 -3.24 31.13
CA GLU A 64 17.97 -3.89 32.06
C GLU A 64 18.20 -5.38 31.71
N SER A 65 17.32 -5.98 30.90
CA SER A 65 17.42 -7.39 30.49
C SER A 65 18.24 -7.55 29.21
N PRO A 66 19.19 -8.50 29.15
CA PRO A 66 19.94 -8.79 27.93
C PRO A 66 19.05 -9.31 26.78
N TYR A 67 17.83 -9.75 27.09
CA TYR A 67 16.88 -10.27 26.09
C TYR A 67 15.93 -9.22 25.52
N ALA A 68 15.97 -7.98 26.02
CA ALA A 68 15.00 -6.94 25.68
C ALA A 68 14.90 -6.68 24.17
N PHE A 69 16.06 -6.57 23.51
CA PHE A 69 16.13 -6.38 22.07
C PHE A 69 15.51 -7.55 21.29
N GLY A 70 15.83 -8.79 21.68
CA GLY A 70 15.31 -9.99 21.03
C GLY A 70 13.79 -10.12 21.18
N ILE A 71 13.25 -9.84 22.37
CA ILE A 71 11.80 -9.84 22.62
C ILE A 71 11.11 -8.78 21.77
N PHE A 72 11.67 -7.56 21.73
CA PHE A 72 11.11 -6.48 20.92
C PHE A 72 11.12 -6.81 19.42
N SER A 73 12.22 -7.35 18.89
CA SER A 73 12.28 -7.81 17.50
C SER A 73 11.26 -8.91 17.21
N ALA A 74 11.05 -9.86 18.14
CA ALA A 74 10.04 -10.90 18.00
C ALA A 74 8.61 -10.32 17.95
N ILE A 75 8.32 -9.31 18.78
CA ILE A 75 7.03 -8.59 18.75
C ILE A 75 6.84 -7.90 17.40
N LEU A 76 7.86 -7.23 16.85
CA LEU A 76 7.75 -6.60 15.53
C LEU A 76 7.46 -7.61 14.42
N VAL A 77 8.15 -8.77 14.44
CA VAL A 77 7.89 -9.85 13.47
C VAL A 77 6.46 -10.39 13.61
N LEU A 78 5.96 -10.52 14.85
CA LEU A 78 4.59 -10.98 15.11
C LEU A 78 3.55 -9.97 14.61
N ILE A 79 3.79 -8.66 14.80
CA ILE A 79 2.95 -7.59 14.27
C ILE A 79 2.89 -7.65 12.75
N VAL A 80 4.04 -7.77 12.06
CA VAL A 80 4.09 -7.91 10.60
C VAL A 80 3.35 -9.18 10.15
N GLY A 81 3.56 -10.29 10.85
CA GLY A 81 2.85 -11.55 10.58
C GLY A 81 1.34 -11.39 10.69
N LEU A 82 0.85 -10.71 11.73
CA LEU A 82 -0.57 -10.43 11.94
C LEU A 82 -1.12 -9.52 10.83
N GLN A 83 -0.38 -8.48 10.44
CA GLN A 83 -0.77 -7.60 9.33
C GLN A 83 -0.91 -8.37 8.02
N VAL A 84 0.04 -9.25 7.70
CA VAL A 84 -0.03 -10.11 6.51
C VAL A 84 -1.25 -11.03 6.56
N VAL A 85 -1.54 -11.65 7.71
CA VAL A 85 -2.73 -12.50 7.88
C VAL A 85 -4.02 -11.70 7.69
N ILE A 86 -4.09 -10.49 8.24
CA ILE A 86 -5.25 -9.60 8.09
C ILE A 86 -5.43 -9.22 6.61
N PHE A 87 -4.37 -8.81 5.92
CA PHE A 87 -4.44 -8.48 4.49
C PHE A 87 -4.86 -9.67 3.64
N ARG A 88 -4.38 -10.89 3.97
CA ARG A 88 -4.84 -12.10 3.28
C ARG A 88 -6.32 -12.39 3.53
N LYS A 89 -6.77 -12.25 4.77
CA LYS A 89 -8.17 -12.54 5.14
C LYS A 89 -9.15 -11.51 4.55
N LEU A 90 -8.72 -10.27 4.37
CA LEU A 90 -9.51 -9.21 3.75
C LEU A 90 -9.52 -9.28 2.22
N HIS A 91 -8.92 -10.31 1.61
CA HIS A 91 -8.74 -10.44 0.15
C HIS A 91 -8.01 -9.25 -0.48
N TRP A 92 -7.17 -8.60 0.32
CA TRP A 92 -6.29 -7.53 -0.12
C TRP A 92 -5.04 -8.13 -0.78
N ILE A 93 -4.52 -9.23 -0.22
CA ILE A 93 -3.42 -10.05 -0.77
C ILE A 93 -3.89 -11.49 -0.96
#